data_AF-A0A920NIM8-F1
#
_entry.id   AF-A0A920NIM8-F1
#
_cell.length_a   1.000
_cell.length_b   1.000
_cell.length_c   1.000
_cell.angle_alpha   90.00
_cell.angle_beta   90.00
_cell.angle_gamma   90.00
#
_symmetry.space_group_name_H-M   'P 1'
#
loop_
_entity.id
_entity.type
_entity.pdbx_description
1 polymer ?
#
loop_
_entity_poly.entity_id
_entity_poly.type
_entity_poly.pdbx_seq_one_letter_code
_entity_poly.pdbx_strand_id
1 'polypeptide(L)' 'MEANAEKPDKRIFQMAFNKAKCEPEENVHVGDQILSDINGAKRVGSNYVLIDRYSLNETFEYGRRITSLFQLPELINTI' A
#
# COMPACT_ATOMS: atom_id res chain seq x y z
N MET A 1 -4.62 20.50 -1.71
CA MET A 1 -4.41 19.17 -1.09
C MET A 1 -3.27 19.28 -0.11
N GLU A 2 -3.35 18.62 1.03
CA GLU A 2 -2.39 18.80 2.13
C GLU A 2 -0.94 18.45 1.75
N ALA A 3 -0.73 17.37 0.98
CA ALA A 3 0.61 16.94 0.55
C ALA A 3 1.19 17.71 -0.66
N ASN A 4 0.39 18.55 -1.34
CA ASN A 4 0.72 19.14 -2.65
C ASN A 4 1.28 18.12 -3.67
N ALA A 5 0.80 16.88 -3.58
CA ALA A 5 1.23 15.75 -4.40
C ALA A 5 0.12 14.68 -4.41
N GLU A 6 0.10 13.87 -5.46
CA GLU A 6 -0.81 12.73 -5.60
C GLU A 6 0.00 11.43 -5.75
N LYS A 7 -0.65 10.30 -5.51
CA LYS A 7 -0.04 9.00 -5.80
C LYS A 7 0.33 8.93 -7.29
N PRO A 8 1.52 8.42 -7.65
CA PRO A 8 2.45 7.71 -6.78
C PRO A 8 3.62 8.54 -6.23
N ASP A 9 3.52 9.86 -6.21
CA ASP A 9 4.59 10.73 -5.70
C ASP A 9 4.89 10.41 -4.23
N LYS A 10 6.18 10.22 -3.89
CA LYS A 10 6.62 9.84 -2.54
C LYS A 10 6.12 10.77 -1.44
N ARG A 11 5.88 12.05 -1.75
CA ARG A 11 5.49 13.08 -0.75
C ARG A 11 4.18 12.75 -0.06
N ILE A 12 3.21 12.14 -0.76
CA ILE A 12 1.92 11.78 -0.14
C ILE A 12 2.09 10.61 0.85
N PHE A 13 2.92 9.61 0.52
CA PHE A 13 3.21 8.48 1.40
C PHE A 13 4.06 8.88 2.60
N GLN A 14 5.10 9.70 2.36
CA GLN A 14 5.96 10.25 3.41
C GLN A 14 5.18 11.08 4.41
N MET A 15 4.27 11.92 3.94
CA MET A 15 3.38 12.67 4.83
C MET A 15 2.53 11.74 5.70
N ALA A 16 2.03 10.62 5.16
CA ALA A 16 1.17 9.69 5.89
C ALA A 16 1.90 9.00 7.05
N PHE A 17 3.05 8.36 6.83
CA PHE A 17 3.78 7.69 7.91
C PHE A 17 4.43 8.68 8.89
N ASN A 18 4.87 9.86 8.43
CA ASN A 18 5.36 10.92 9.33
C ASN A 18 4.26 11.41 10.29
N LYS A 19 3.01 11.53 9.81
CA LYS A 19 1.86 11.87 10.65
C LYS A 19 1.48 10.75 11.62
N ALA A 20 1.58 9.50 11.17
CA ALA A 20 1.36 8.32 11.99
C ALA A 20 2.49 8.10 13.02
N LYS A 21 3.63 8.81 12.86
CA LYS A 21 4.83 8.69 13.69
C LYS A 21 5.38 7.26 13.68
N CYS A 22 5.42 6.65 12.51
CA CYS A 22 6.00 5.33 12.30
C CYS A 22 7.00 5.36 11.15
N GLU A 23 7.91 4.40 11.17
CA GLU A 23 8.85 4.18 10.07
C GLU A 23 8.13 3.55 8.86
N PRO A 24 8.68 3.67 7.64
CA PRO A 24 8.10 3.06 6.46
C PRO A 24 7.83 1.56 6.64
N GLU A 25 8.73 0.81 7.28
CA GLU A 25 8.56 -0.65 7.48
C GLU A 25 7.46 -0.99 8.50
N GLU A 26 7.03 -0.05 9.34
CA GLU A 26 5.92 -0.21 10.29
C GLU A 26 4.56 0.17 9.66
N ASN A 27 4.57 0.65 8.42
CA ASN A 27 3.39 1.06 7.67
C ASN A 27 2.99 0.00 6.62
N VAL A 28 1.69 -0.28 6.51
CA VAL A 28 1.11 -1.07 5.41
C VAL A 28 0.15 -0.21 4.60
N HIS A 29 0.46 0.02 3.33
CA HIS A 29 -0.42 0.70 2.38
C HIS A 29 -1.31 -0.31 1.64
N VAL A 30 -2.63 -0.18 1.76
CA VAL A 30 -3.60 -1.04 1.08
C VAL A 30 -4.29 -0.25 -0.03
N GLY A 31 -4.17 -0.69 -1.28
CA GLY A 31 -4.73 0.00 -2.43
C GLY A 31 -5.06 -0.93 -3.59
N ASP A 32 -5.87 -0.47 -4.52
CA ASP A 32 -6.40 -1.25 -5.66
C ASP A 32 -5.65 -0.97 -6.97
N GLN A 33 -4.83 0.09 -7.03
CA GLN A 33 -4.09 0.44 -8.24
C GLN A 33 -2.60 0.09 -8.13
N ILE A 34 -2.14 -0.82 -8.99
CA ILE A 34 -0.72 -1.24 -9.01
C ILE A 34 0.23 -0.04 -9.22
N LEU A 35 -0.08 0.86 -10.16
CA LEU A 35 0.82 1.96 -10.50
C LEU A 35 0.85 3.08 -9.45
N SER A 36 -0.31 3.47 -8.93
CA SER A 36 -0.41 4.63 -8.03
C SER A 36 -0.20 4.22 -6.57
N ASP A 37 -0.83 3.15 -6.10
CA ASP A 37 -0.73 2.66 -4.73
C ASP A 37 0.52 1.81 -4.51
N ILE A 38 0.62 0.69 -5.21
CA ILE A 38 1.62 -0.34 -4.90
C ILE A 38 3.03 0.14 -5.22
N ASN A 39 3.25 0.64 -6.44
CA ASN A 39 4.54 1.19 -6.81
C ASN A 39 4.88 2.47 -6.03
N GLY A 40 3.88 3.24 -5.60
CA GLY A 40 4.08 4.42 -4.75
C GLY A 40 4.61 4.04 -3.36
N ALA A 41 3.91 3.13 -2.67
CA ALA A 41 4.30 2.60 -1.36
C ALA A 41 5.66 1.88 -1.40
N LYS A 42 5.87 1.03 -2.42
CA LYS A 42 7.13 0.32 -2.64
C LYS A 42 8.33 1.28 -2.75
N ARG A 43 8.17 2.42 -3.44
CA ARG A 43 9.25 3.41 -3.65
C ARG A 43 9.70 4.11 -2.37
N VAL A 44 8.87 4.12 -1.33
CA VAL A 44 9.21 4.75 -0.04
C VAL A 44 9.60 3.74 1.03
N GLY A 45 9.70 2.45 0.68
CA GLY A 45 10.08 1.39 1.62
C GLY A 45 8.92 0.87 2.48
N SER A 46 7.67 1.28 2.22
CA SER A 46 6.52 0.80 2.98
C SER A 46 6.09 -0.60 2.56
N ASN A 47 5.48 -1.34 3.49
CA ASN A 47 4.75 -2.54 3.13
C ASN A 47 3.52 -2.17 2.30
N TYR A 48 3.09 -3.08 1.44
CA TYR A 48 1.95 -2.85 0.56
C TYR A 48 1.14 -4.12 0.34
N VAL A 49 -0.17 -3.93 0.14
CA VAL A 49 -1.11 -5.00 -0.19
C VAL A 49 -2.03 -4.52 -1.31
N LEU A 50 -2.10 -5.31 -2.38
CA LEU A 50 -3.08 -5.09 -3.45
C LEU A 50 -4.44 -5.63 -3.00
N ILE A 51 -5.47 -4.78 -2.97
CA ILE A 51 -6.86 -5.22 -2.82
C ILE A 51 -7.54 -5.33 -4.19
N ASP A 52 -7.60 -6.55 -4.71
CA ASP A 52 -8.12 -6.89 -6.03
C ASP A 52 -9.53 -7.51 -5.91
N ARG A 53 -10.53 -6.67 -5.59
CA ARG A 53 -11.90 -7.12 -5.27
C ARG A 53 -12.60 -7.88 -6.38
N TYR A 54 -12.17 -7.65 -7.61
CA TYR A 54 -12.79 -8.19 -8.83
C TYR A 54 -11.88 -9.18 -9.56
N SER A 55 -10.76 -9.59 -8.95
CA SER A 55 -9.79 -10.51 -9.54
C SER A 55 -9.29 -10.07 -10.92
N LEU A 56 -9.04 -8.76 -11.10
CA LEU A 56 -8.55 -8.22 -12.37
C LEU A 56 -7.03 -8.36 -12.52
N ASN A 57 -6.34 -8.69 -11.43
CA ASN A 57 -4.89 -8.74 -11.31
C ASN A 57 -4.43 -10.07 -10.71
N GLU A 58 -5.04 -11.18 -11.14
CA GLU A 58 -4.71 -12.53 -10.64
C GLU A 58 -3.24 -12.92 -10.81
N THR A 59 -2.57 -12.36 -11.83
CA THR A 59 -1.15 -12.54 -12.13
C THR A 59 -0.24 -11.57 -11.37
N PHE A 60 -0.78 -10.79 -10.42
CA PHE A 60 0.04 -9.96 -9.55
C PHE A 60 0.85 -10.83 -8.58
N GLU A 61 2.16 -10.91 -8.84
CA GLU A 61 3.11 -11.74 -8.09
C GLU A 61 4.14 -10.91 -7.29
N TYR A 62 4.13 -9.58 -7.45
CA TYR A 62 5.14 -8.69 -6.86
C TYR A 62 4.95 -8.43 -5.36
N GLY A 63 3.86 -8.92 -4.76
CA GLY A 63 3.55 -8.71 -3.36
C GLY A 63 2.25 -9.41 -2.95
N ARG A 64 1.78 -9.08 -1.75
CA ARG A 64 0.57 -9.67 -1.18
C ARG A 64 -0.68 -9.14 -1.88
N ARG A 65 -1.63 -10.03 -2.20
CA ARG A 65 -2.93 -9.72 -2.79
C ARG A 65 -4.06 -10.27 -1.92
N ILE A 66 -5.10 -9.47 -1.72
CA ILE A 66 -6.35 -9.85 -1.07
C ILE A 66 -7.52 -9.45 -1.97
N THR A 67 -8.67 -10.09 -1.83
CA THR A 67 -9.91 -9.69 -2.52
C THR A 67 -10.87 -8.97 -1.55
N SER A 68 -10.62 -9.05 -0.25
CA SER A 68 -11.41 -8.40 0.80
C SER A 68 -10.55 -7.91 1.97
N LEU A 69 -10.91 -6.77 2.57
CA LEU A 69 -10.23 -6.24 3.77
C LEU A 69 -10.35 -7.18 4.98
N PHE A 70 -11.31 -8.11 4.99
CA PHE A 70 -11.42 -9.13 6.05
C PHE A 70 -10.22 -10.08 6.09
N GLN A 71 -9.41 -10.14 5.03
CA GLN A 71 -8.19 -10.94 4.99
C GLN A 71 -6.98 -10.22 5.62
N LEU A 72 -7.08 -8.91 5.88
CA LEU A 72 -5.96 -8.13 6.42
C LEU A 72 -5.48 -8.59 7.80
N PRO A 73 -6.34 -8.92 8.79
CA PRO A 73 -5.87 -9.31 10.12
C PRO A 73 -4.96 -10.54 10.10
N GLU A 74 -5.30 -11.55 9.29
CA GLU A 74 -4.44 -12.73 9.12
C GLU A 74 -3.16 -12.38 8.37
N LEU A 75 -3.26 -11.57 7.32
CA LEU A 75 -2.13 -11.19 6.48
C LEU A 75 -1.08 -10.33 7.22
N ILE A 76 -1.50 -9.36 8.03
CA ILE A 76 -0.58 -8.41 8.70
C ILE A 76 0.34 -9.15 9.69
N ASN A 77 -0.11 -10.25 10.29
CA ASN A 77 0.74 -11.07 11.17
C ASN A 77 1.88 -11.81 10.41
N THR A 78 1.89 -11.74 9.09
CA THR A 78 2.92 -12.36 8.22
C THR A 78 3.83 -11.34 7.55
N ILE A 79 3.58 -10.04 7.77
CA ILE A 79 4.35 -8.94 7.17
C ILE A 79 5.62 -8.71 7.99
#